data_AF-A0A815WB55-F1
#
_entry.id   AF-A0A815WB55-F1
#
_cell.length_a   1.000
_cell.length_b   1.000
_cell.length_c   1.000
_cell.angle_alpha   90.00
_cell.angle_beta   90.00
_cell.angle_gamma   90.00
#
_symmetry.space_group_name_H-M   'P 1'
#
loop_
_entity.id
_entity.type
_entity.pdbx_description
1 polymer ?
#
loop_
_entity_poly.entity_id
_entity_poly.type
_entity_poly.pdbx_seq_one_letter_code
_entity_poly.pdbx_strand_id
1 'polypeptide(L)'
;SDKRTSSETTASSETATVSASCSSDNVSGPTARMNASMVIKQGILYLYGGIKELTEKKQITLGDFYCLNLHKMDAWKTLHVDLDQQNVHIYSDSESSGDEEDGDMDINDDSDNSSSSSSDDDSLEIEAPNLNPDESYEDYYSRTHDFWLAEAHKELKDENDSVRMEHLAKQMAKLFYRS
;
A
#
# COMPACT_ATOMS: atom_id res chain seq x y z
N SER A 1 11.49 71.81 -18.85
CA SER A 1 10.50 71.28 -17.89
C SER A 1 9.24 71.00 -18.69
N ASP A 2 8.74 69.80 -18.94
CA ASP A 2 9.08 68.45 -18.48
C ASP A 2 8.77 67.44 -19.59
N LYS A 3 9.56 66.39 -19.64
CA LYS A 3 9.46 65.23 -20.55
C LYS A 3 8.88 64.09 -19.74
N ARG A 4 7.73 63.52 -20.09
CA ARG A 4 7.32 62.19 -19.60
C ARG A 4 6.51 61.42 -20.65
N THR A 5 7.20 60.42 -21.18
CA THR A 5 6.75 59.32 -22.02
C THR A 5 6.03 58.28 -21.16
N SER A 6 4.86 57.81 -21.58
CA SER A 6 4.18 56.66 -20.96
C SER A 6 4.25 55.47 -21.92
N SER A 7 5.03 54.47 -21.53
CA SER A 7 5.13 53.14 -22.14
C SER A 7 4.10 52.21 -21.48
N GLU A 8 3.31 51.53 -22.30
CA GLU A 8 2.32 50.53 -21.89
C GLU A 8 3.01 49.18 -21.64
N THR A 9 2.80 48.65 -20.43
CA THR A 9 3.48 47.47 -19.88
C THR A 9 2.83 46.18 -20.35
N THR A 10 3.67 45.28 -20.87
CA THR A 10 3.40 43.87 -21.18
C THR A 10 3.03 43.08 -19.92
N ALA A 11 1.84 42.47 -19.89
CA ALA A 11 1.44 41.52 -18.86
C ALA A 11 1.80 40.09 -19.29
N SER A 12 2.91 39.57 -18.78
CA SER A 12 3.24 38.15 -18.81
C SER A 12 2.55 37.46 -17.63
N SER A 13 1.72 36.46 -17.92
CA SER A 13 1.07 35.62 -16.90
C SER A 13 1.97 34.43 -16.61
N GLU A 14 2.68 34.47 -15.49
CA GLU A 14 3.42 33.33 -14.95
C GLU A 14 2.49 32.55 -14.01
N THR A 15 2.08 31.36 -14.43
CA THR A 15 1.38 30.38 -13.60
C THR A 15 2.39 29.74 -12.64
N ALA A 16 2.30 30.11 -11.37
CA ALA A 16 3.07 29.50 -10.30
C ALA A 16 2.60 28.05 -10.07
N THR A 17 3.46 27.09 -10.40
CA THR A 17 3.34 25.69 -10.00
C THR A 17 3.69 25.58 -8.51
N VAL A 18 2.66 25.47 -7.68
CA VAL A 18 2.81 25.22 -6.24
C VAL A 18 3.30 23.78 -6.07
N SER A 19 4.59 23.64 -5.79
CA SER A 19 5.22 22.36 -5.49
C SER A 19 4.84 21.97 -4.06
N ALA A 20 3.97 20.98 -3.93
CA ALA A 20 3.57 20.42 -2.63
C ALA A 20 4.74 19.61 -2.04
N SER A 21 5.57 20.29 -1.26
CA SER A 21 6.55 19.69 -0.36
C SER A 21 5.82 18.93 0.76
N CYS A 22 5.90 17.61 0.77
CA CYS A 22 5.37 16.75 1.83
C CYS A 22 6.32 16.74 3.05
N SER A 23 6.24 17.76 3.89
CA SER A 23 6.88 17.75 5.20
C SER A 23 6.08 16.85 6.16
N SER A 24 6.71 15.76 6.61
CA SER A 24 6.21 14.83 7.63
C SER A 24 6.30 15.47 9.02
N ASP A 25 5.43 16.43 9.32
CA ASP A 25 5.42 17.10 10.63
C ASP A 25 4.02 17.04 11.26
N ASN A 26 3.84 16.06 12.15
CA ASN A 26 2.76 15.89 13.15
C ASN A 26 1.38 16.45 12.74
N VAL A 27 0.71 15.78 11.81
CA VAL A 27 -0.72 15.98 11.60
C VAL A 27 -1.45 15.43 12.82
N SER A 28 -1.99 16.31 13.67
CA SER A 28 -2.78 15.99 14.87
C SER A 28 -4.16 15.42 14.53
N GLY A 29 -4.23 14.46 13.60
CA GLY A 29 -5.48 13.89 13.11
C GLY A 29 -5.32 12.95 11.93
N PRO A 30 -6.44 12.36 11.48
CA PRO A 30 -6.46 11.44 10.36
C PRO A 30 -6.01 12.11 9.07
N THR A 31 -5.24 11.40 8.27
CA THR A 31 -4.90 11.82 6.90
C THR A 31 -6.15 11.86 6.02
N ALA A 32 -6.07 12.58 4.89
CA ALA A 32 -7.05 12.48 3.82
C ALA A 32 -7.26 11.01 3.41
N ARG A 33 -8.53 10.61 3.30
CA ARG A 33 -8.94 9.23 3.07
C ARG A 33 -10.36 9.17 2.51
N MET A 34 -10.67 8.07 1.82
CA MET A 34 -12.02 7.70 1.38
C MET A 34 -12.48 6.41 2.05
N ASN A 35 -13.77 6.11 2.00
CA ASN A 35 -14.36 4.86 2.50
C ASN A 35 -13.99 4.51 3.96
N ALA A 36 -13.75 5.53 4.80
CA ALA A 36 -13.46 5.32 6.21
C ALA A 36 -14.74 4.98 6.98
N SER A 37 -14.62 4.05 7.94
CA SER A 37 -15.73 3.68 8.81
C SER A 37 -15.88 4.70 9.93
N MET A 38 -17.10 5.21 10.12
CA MET A 38 -17.39 6.26 11.09
C MET A 38 -18.58 5.89 11.97
N VAL A 39 -18.48 6.13 13.27
CA VAL A 39 -19.58 5.94 14.22
C VAL A 39 -19.56 7.01 15.31
N ILE A 40 -20.74 7.42 15.77
CA ILE A 40 -20.87 8.39 16.87
C ILE A 40 -21.49 7.69 18.08
N LYS A 41 -20.87 7.83 19.24
CA LYS A 41 -21.40 7.35 20.52
C LYS A 41 -21.12 8.37 21.62
N GLN A 42 -22.16 8.77 22.35
CA GLN A 42 -22.06 9.69 23.50
C GLN A 42 -21.32 11.00 23.17
N GLY A 43 -21.57 11.58 21.98
CA GLY A 43 -20.91 12.82 21.55
C GLY A 43 -19.45 12.66 21.15
N ILE A 44 -18.95 11.43 21.01
CA ILE A 44 -17.62 11.12 20.48
C ILE A 44 -17.79 10.50 19.09
N LEU A 45 -17.14 11.08 18.09
CA LEU A 45 -16.98 10.52 16.76
C LEU A 45 -15.77 9.58 16.77
N TYR A 46 -15.94 8.38 16.26
CA TYR A 46 -14.90 7.39 16.04
C TYR A 46 -14.70 7.21 14.53
N LEU A 47 -13.45 7.11 14.10
CA LEU A 47 -13.04 6.99 12.71
C LEU A 47 -12.01 5.88 12.59
N TYR A 48 -12.35 4.83 11.85
CA TYR A 48 -11.48 3.68 11.62
C TYR A 48 -11.16 3.51 10.13
N GLY A 49 -9.87 3.33 9.85
CA GLY A 49 -9.33 2.96 8.55
C GLY A 49 -9.73 3.88 7.40
N GLY A 50 -9.98 3.28 6.24
CA GLY A 50 -10.25 3.98 4.97
C GLY A 50 -9.15 3.71 3.95
N ILE A 51 -9.22 4.39 2.82
CA ILE A 51 -8.27 4.23 1.71
C ILE A 51 -7.59 5.57 1.47
N LYS A 52 -6.27 5.53 1.34
CA LYS A 52 -5.44 6.67 0.96
C LYS A 52 -4.82 6.44 -0.41
N GLU A 53 -5.02 7.39 -1.30
CA GLU A 53 -4.34 7.41 -2.59
C GLU A 53 -2.90 7.94 -2.42
N LEU A 54 -1.92 7.18 -2.88
CA LEU A 54 -0.53 7.63 -2.98
C LEU A 54 -0.20 8.16 -4.38
N THR A 55 -0.83 7.59 -5.40
CA THR A 55 -0.68 7.94 -6.83
C THR A 55 -1.97 7.52 -7.53
N GLU A 56 -2.21 7.98 -8.77
CA GLU A 56 -3.39 7.64 -9.58
C GLU A 56 -3.69 6.13 -9.61
N LYS A 57 -2.65 5.29 -9.69
CA LYS A 57 -2.79 3.83 -9.76
C LYS A 57 -2.47 3.09 -8.46
N LYS A 58 -2.13 3.80 -7.38
CA LYS A 58 -1.64 3.19 -6.12
C LYS A 58 -2.44 3.69 -4.93
N GLN A 59 -3.11 2.78 -4.26
CA GLN A 59 -3.91 3.05 -3.07
C GLN A 59 -3.45 2.19 -1.89
N ILE A 60 -3.63 2.69 -0.66
CA ILE A 60 -3.31 1.98 0.58
C ILE A 60 -4.55 1.92 1.45
N THR A 61 -4.89 0.73 1.93
CA THR A 61 -5.90 0.56 2.98
C THR A 61 -5.28 0.87 4.34
N LEU A 62 -5.87 1.80 5.08
CA LEU A 62 -5.42 2.25 6.39
C LEU A 62 -6.06 1.37 7.48
N GLY A 63 -5.28 0.90 8.45
CA GLY A 63 -5.74 0.22 9.66
C GLY A 63 -5.74 1.08 10.93
N ASP A 64 -5.56 2.41 10.80
CA ASP A 64 -5.48 3.34 11.92
C ASP A 64 -6.85 3.63 12.57
N PHE A 65 -6.85 4.07 13.84
CA PHE A 65 -8.07 4.33 14.59
C PHE A 65 -8.00 5.65 15.39
N TYR A 66 -9.01 6.50 15.23
CA TYR A 66 -9.10 7.81 15.88
C TYR A 66 -10.44 8.05 16.55
N CYS A 67 -10.48 9.01 17.49
CA CYS A 67 -11.71 9.59 18.00
C CYS A 67 -11.63 11.11 18.18
N LEU A 68 -12.77 11.79 18.09
CA LEU A 68 -12.93 13.24 18.28
C LEU A 68 -14.14 13.51 19.18
N ASN A 69 -13.97 14.32 20.22
CA ASN A 69 -15.10 14.76 21.05
C ASN A 69 -15.81 15.94 20.38
N LEU A 70 -17.08 15.75 20.01
CA LEU A 70 -17.87 16.74 19.27
C LEU A 70 -18.37 17.89 20.14
N HIS A 71 -18.41 17.72 21.47
CA HIS A 71 -18.84 18.81 22.37
C HIS A 71 -17.75 19.84 22.60
N LYS A 72 -16.49 19.40 22.61
CA LYS A 72 -15.34 20.21 22.93
C LYS A 72 -14.49 20.57 21.71
N MET A 73 -14.56 19.77 20.63
CA MET A 73 -13.81 19.97 19.37
C MET A 73 -12.31 20.19 19.61
N ASP A 74 -11.78 19.48 20.61
CA ASP A 74 -10.52 19.67 21.32
C ASP A 74 -9.34 18.91 20.71
N ALA A 75 -9.46 18.56 19.42
CA ALA A 75 -8.55 17.79 18.58
C ALA A 75 -8.77 16.27 18.55
N TRP A 76 -8.26 15.64 17.48
CA TRP A 76 -8.32 14.20 17.30
C TRP A 76 -7.38 13.50 18.28
N LYS A 77 -7.88 12.40 18.86
CA LYS A 77 -7.09 11.47 19.65
C LYS A 77 -6.87 10.20 18.85
N THR A 78 -5.61 9.81 18.72
CA THR A 78 -5.23 8.54 18.11
C THR A 78 -5.42 7.41 19.11
N LEU A 79 -6.18 6.39 18.73
CA LEU A 79 -6.41 5.18 19.50
C LEU A 79 -5.48 4.05 19.04
N HIS A 80 -5.22 3.96 17.74
CA HIS A 80 -4.29 3.01 17.13
C HIS A 80 -3.61 3.63 15.90
N VAL A 81 -2.31 3.36 15.74
CA VAL A 81 -1.55 3.70 14.54
C VAL A 81 -1.17 2.41 13.88
N ASP A 82 -1.53 2.28 12.61
CA ASP A 82 -1.03 1.20 11.77
C ASP A 82 0.34 1.61 11.22
N LEU A 83 1.36 0.81 11.53
CA LEU A 83 2.74 1.02 11.04
C LEU A 83 3.01 0.17 9.80
N ASP A 84 2.17 -0.82 9.50
CA ASP A 84 2.42 -1.82 8.48
C ASP A 84 1.67 -1.48 7.19
N GLN A 85 2.37 -0.84 6.25
CA GLN A 85 1.83 -0.51 4.91
C GLN A 85 1.77 -1.72 3.96
N GLN A 86 1.48 -2.92 4.47
CA GLN A 86 1.45 -4.14 3.64
C GLN A 86 0.20 -4.18 2.73
N ASN A 87 -0.80 -3.33 2.97
CA ASN A 87 -2.07 -3.30 2.24
C ASN A 87 -2.05 -2.29 1.07
N VAL A 88 -1.01 -2.36 0.23
CA VAL A 88 -0.89 -1.55 -1.00
C VAL A 88 -1.61 -2.26 -2.15
N HIS A 89 -2.58 -1.58 -2.76
CA HIS A 89 -3.28 -2.03 -3.96
C HIS A 89 -2.84 -1.20 -5.17
N ILE A 90 -2.48 -1.90 -6.27
CA ILE A 90 -2.11 -1.28 -7.55
C ILE A 90 -3.19 -1.63 -8.58
N TYR A 91 -3.84 -0.61 -9.14
CA TYR A 91 -4.81 -0.81 -10.22
C TYR A 91 -4.10 -0.85 -11.57
N SER A 92 -4.20 -1.96 -12.28
CA SER A 92 -3.90 -2.03 -13.71
C SER A 92 -5.14 -1.61 -14.51
N ASP A 93 -4.92 -0.84 -15.58
CA ASP A 93 -5.91 -0.30 -16.53
C ASP A 93 -6.55 -1.40 -17.41
N SER A 94 -6.90 -2.54 -16.80
CA SER A 94 -7.71 -3.56 -17.46
C SER A 94 -9.15 -3.32 -17.05
N GLU A 95 -9.85 -2.59 -17.90
CA GLU A 95 -11.31 -2.52 -17.99
C GLU A 95 -11.91 -3.93 -17.97
N SER A 96 -12.13 -4.50 -16.78
CA SER A 96 -13.00 -5.65 -16.61
C SER A 96 -14.36 -5.09 -16.23
N SER A 97 -15.22 -4.95 -17.24
CA SER A 97 -16.65 -4.71 -17.08
C SER A 97 -17.27 -5.88 -16.31
N GLY A 98 -17.30 -5.76 -14.98
CA GLY A 98 -17.97 -6.68 -14.06
C GLY A 98 -19.38 -6.18 -13.78
N ASP A 99 -20.33 -6.84 -14.44
CA ASP A 99 -21.78 -6.66 -14.36
C ASP A 99 -22.30 -6.72 -12.91
N GLU A 100 -23.21 -5.81 -12.57
CA GLU A 100 -23.92 -5.79 -11.29
C GLU A 100 -25.12 -6.77 -11.36
N GLU A 101 -25.04 -7.91 -10.69
CA GLU A 101 -26.24 -8.67 -10.32
C GLU A 101 -26.29 -8.90 -8.81
N ASP A 102 -27.21 -8.16 -8.19
CA ASP A 102 -27.75 -8.34 -6.84
C ASP A 102 -28.63 -9.61 -6.81
N GLY A 103 -28.37 -10.52 -5.87
CA GLY A 103 -29.05 -11.81 -5.84
C GLY A 103 -28.76 -12.68 -4.61
N ASP A 104 -29.35 -12.29 -3.49
CA ASP A 104 -29.86 -13.10 -2.36
C ASP A 104 -28.92 -14.07 -1.61
N MET A 105 -29.12 -14.08 -0.29
CA MET A 105 -28.43 -14.87 0.71
C MET A 105 -28.86 -16.34 0.62
N ASP A 106 -27.90 -17.27 0.62
CA ASP A 106 -28.14 -18.57 1.25
C ASP A 106 -26.95 -18.96 2.13
N ILE A 107 -27.26 -19.18 3.40
CA ILE A 107 -26.35 -19.64 4.43
C ILE A 107 -26.24 -21.15 4.27
N ASN A 108 -25.06 -21.63 3.87
CA ASN A 108 -24.64 -22.97 4.24
C ASN A 108 -23.23 -22.93 4.84
N ASP A 109 -23.25 -23.03 6.16
CA ASP A 109 -22.17 -23.53 7.00
C ASP A 109 -21.80 -24.94 6.53
N ASP A 110 -20.62 -25.10 5.94
CA ASP A 110 -19.87 -26.33 6.09
C ASP A 110 -18.39 -26.00 6.30
N SER A 111 -18.06 -25.98 7.58
CA SER A 111 -16.71 -26.10 8.11
C SER A 111 -15.96 -27.24 7.41
N ASP A 112 -14.98 -26.90 6.57
CA ASP A 112 -13.82 -27.78 6.44
C ASP A 112 -12.50 -26.99 6.36
N ASN A 113 -11.93 -26.88 7.55
CA ASN A 113 -10.52 -26.72 7.80
C ASN A 113 -9.72 -27.76 6.99
N SER A 114 -9.12 -27.32 5.88
CA SER A 114 -7.99 -28.02 5.30
C SER A 114 -6.83 -27.06 5.11
N SER A 115 -6.08 -26.90 6.20
CA SER A 115 -4.64 -26.70 6.16
C SER A 115 -3.99 -27.65 5.14
N SER A 116 -3.71 -27.16 3.94
CA SER A 116 -2.75 -27.81 3.06
C SER A 116 -1.40 -27.13 3.25
N SER A 117 -0.78 -27.44 4.39
CA SER A 117 0.67 -27.47 4.48
C SER A 117 1.17 -28.53 3.50
N SER A 118 1.46 -28.16 2.25
CA SER A 118 2.48 -28.89 1.50
C SER A 118 3.83 -28.47 2.07
N SER A 119 4.19 -29.10 3.19
CA SER A 119 5.56 -29.53 3.38
C SER A 119 5.82 -30.57 2.30
N ASP A 120 6.10 -30.11 1.08
CA ASP A 120 6.90 -30.90 0.18
C ASP A 120 8.34 -30.59 0.53
N ASP A 121 8.89 -31.53 1.28
CA ASP A 121 10.29 -31.89 1.37
C ASP A 121 10.85 -32.19 -0.02
N ASP A 122 10.81 -31.19 -0.91
CA ASP A 122 11.65 -31.14 -2.09
C ASP A 122 12.78 -30.21 -1.69
N SER A 123 13.82 -30.82 -1.12
CA SER A 123 15.17 -30.29 -1.12
C SER A 123 15.60 -30.08 -2.58
N LEU A 124 15.01 -29.08 -3.23
CA LEU A 124 15.53 -28.57 -4.48
C LEU A 124 16.93 -28.07 -4.11
N GLU A 125 17.96 -28.73 -4.63
CA GLU A 125 19.34 -28.23 -4.64
C GLU A 125 19.38 -26.95 -5.51
N ILE A 126 18.67 -25.92 -5.05
CA ILE A 126 18.82 -24.56 -5.53
C ILE A 126 20.16 -24.16 -4.93
N GLU A 127 21.17 -23.96 -5.78
CA GLU A 127 22.46 -23.37 -5.41
C GLU A 127 22.22 -21.90 -5.04
N ALA A 128 21.50 -21.69 -3.94
CA ALA A 128 21.16 -20.39 -3.44
C ALA A 128 22.42 -19.70 -2.91
N PRO A 129 22.58 -18.38 -3.13
CA PRO A 129 23.75 -17.67 -2.67
C PRO A 129 23.90 -17.78 -1.15
N ASN A 130 25.15 -17.94 -0.69
CA ASN A 130 25.46 -18.10 0.73
C ASN A 130 24.91 -16.94 1.57
N LEU A 131 24.38 -17.31 2.74
CA LEU A 131 23.98 -16.39 3.80
C LEU A 131 25.23 -15.86 4.50
N ASN A 132 25.33 -14.53 4.63
CA ASN A 132 26.33 -13.93 5.49
C ASN A 132 25.80 -13.93 6.94
N PRO A 133 26.64 -14.26 7.94
CA PRO A 133 26.19 -14.44 9.33
C PRO A 133 25.66 -13.17 10.01
N ASP A 134 25.96 -11.97 9.47
CA ASP A 134 25.55 -10.68 10.02
C ASP A 134 24.57 -9.90 9.10
N GLU A 135 24.04 -10.55 8.06
CA GLU A 135 23.17 -9.90 7.07
C GLU A 135 21.68 -10.09 7.42
N SER A 136 20.92 -8.99 7.36
CA SER A 136 19.46 -9.02 7.51
C SER A 136 18.84 -9.75 6.32
N TYR A 137 17.65 -10.31 6.51
CA TYR A 137 16.84 -10.87 5.41
C TYR A 137 16.69 -9.87 4.25
N GLU A 138 16.45 -8.59 4.56
CA GLU A 138 16.23 -7.56 3.55
C GLU A 138 17.48 -7.31 2.69
N ASP A 139 18.65 -7.31 3.33
CA ASP A 139 19.94 -7.14 2.66
C ASP A 139 20.28 -8.36 1.80
N TYR A 140 20.05 -9.56 2.34
CA TYR A 140 20.20 -10.82 1.64
C TYR A 140 19.31 -10.88 0.40
N TYR A 141 18.02 -10.59 0.56
CA TYR A 141 17.06 -10.60 -0.54
C TYR A 141 17.43 -9.56 -1.59
N SER A 142 17.80 -8.34 -1.20
CA SER A 142 18.22 -7.30 -2.14
C SER A 142 19.46 -7.71 -2.94
N ARG A 143 20.46 -8.33 -2.30
CA ARG A 143 21.68 -8.81 -2.95
C ARG A 143 21.44 -10.00 -3.88
N THR A 144 20.48 -10.85 -3.54
CA THR A 144 20.16 -12.09 -4.27
C THR A 144 18.89 -11.98 -5.10
N HIS A 145 18.33 -10.78 -5.22
CA HIS A 145 17.03 -10.48 -5.82
C HIS A 145 16.91 -11.04 -7.23
N ASP A 146 17.91 -10.77 -8.07
CA ASP A 146 17.91 -11.19 -9.47
C ASP A 146 18.02 -12.70 -9.62
N PHE A 147 18.70 -13.38 -8.69
CA PHE A 147 18.76 -14.83 -8.65
C PHE A 147 17.39 -15.42 -8.34
N TRP A 148 16.71 -14.91 -7.30
CA TRP A 148 15.39 -15.40 -6.92
C TRP A 148 14.32 -15.08 -7.96
N LEU A 149 14.42 -13.93 -8.64
CA LEU A 149 13.55 -13.63 -9.77
C LEU A 149 13.77 -14.58 -10.95
N ALA A 150 15.02 -14.91 -11.27
CA ALA A 150 15.33 -15.87 -12.34
C ALA A 150 14.84 -17.28 -12.00
N GLU A 151 14.93 -17.71 -10.74
CA GLU A 151 14.40 -19.00 -10.33
C GLU A 151 12.86 -19.00 -10.31
N ALA A 152 12.23 -17.92 -9.81
CA ALA A 152 10.78 -17.76 -9.87
C ALA A 152 10.25 -17.75 -11.32
N HIS A 153 11.01 -17.15 -12.24
CA HIS A 153 10.71 -17.14 -13.66
C HIS A 153 10.77 -18.53 -14.30
N LYS A 154 11.71 -19.36 -13.86
CA LYS A 154 11.85 -20.75 -14.32
C LYS A 154 10.73 -21.65 -13.77
N GLU A 155 10.23 -21.37 -12.57
CA GLU A 155 9.12 -22.08 -11.96
C GLU A 155 7.76 -21.66 -12.57
N LEU A 156 7.60 -20.38 -12.91
CA LEU A 156 6.40 -19.82 -13.49
C LEU A 156 6.47 -19.83 -15.03
N LYS A 157 5.81 -20.80 -15.67
CA LYS A 157 5.76 -20.94 -17.15
C LYS A 157 5.05 -19.78 -17.89
N ASP A 158 4.34 -18.93 -17.15
CA ASP A 158 3.58 -17.80 -17.70
C ASP A 158 4.29 -16.47 -17.39
N GLU A 159 4.90 -15.90 -18.43
CA GLU A 159 5.70 -14.66 -18.42
C GLU A 159 4.94 -13.39 -17.99
N ASN A 160 3.60 -13.43 -17.96
CA ASN A 160 2.78 -12.21 -17.90
C ASN A 160 2.37 -11.79 -16.49
N ASP A 161 2.87 -12.45 -15.45
CA ASP A 161 2.50 -12.18 -14.06
C ASP A 161 3.71 -11.76 -13.20
N SER A 162 4.24 -10.57 -13.52
CA SER A 162 5.37 -9.94 -12.82
C SER A 162 5.13 -9.84 -11.30
N VAL A 163 3.88 -9.66 -10.87
CA VAL A 163 3.52 -9.59 -9.43
C VAL A 163 3.68 -10.95 -8.76
N ARG A 164 3.23 -12.04 -9.40
CA ARG A 164 3.45 -13.40 -8.89
C ARG A 164 4.93 -13.78 -8.87
N MET A 165 5.71 -13.37 -9.88
CA MET A 165 7.15 -13.62 -9.92
C MET A 165 7.87 -12.95 -8.74
N GLU A 166 7.57 -11.68 -8.48
CA GLU A 166 8.18 -10.97 -7.34
C GLU A 166 7.74 -11.56 -5.99
N HIS A 167 6.49 -11.99 -5.88
CA HIS A 167 5.99 -12.64 -4.67
C HIS A 167 6.66 -14.00 -4.43
N LEU A 168 6.79 -14.82 -5.48
CA LEU A 168 7.44 -16.12 -5.42
C LEU A 168 8.92 -15.98 -5.07
N ALA A 169 9.63 -15.06 -5.72
CA ALA A 169 11.03 -14.76 -5.42
C ALA A 169 11.25 -14.39 -3.94
N LYS A 170 10.37 -13.54 -3.37
CA LYS A 170 10.38 -13.21 -1.94
C LYS A 170 10.12 -14.43 -1.06
N GLN A 171 9.17 -15.29 -1.44
CA GLN A 171 8.86 -16.50 -0.68
C GLN A 171 10.03 -17.49 -0.66
N MET A 172 10.65 -17.75 -1.82
CA MET A 172 11.79 -18.65 -1.95
C MET A 172 13.00 -18.18 -1.13
N ALA A 173 13.35 -16.89 -1.24
CA ALA A 173 14.42 -16.30 -0.45
C ALA A 173 14.16 -16.37 1.05
N LYS A 174 12.90 -16.16 1.47
CA LYS A 174 12.49 -16.21 2.87
C LYS A 174 12.49 -17.61 3.45
N LEU A 175 12.18 -18.63 2.65
CA LEU A 175 12.30 -20.02 3.05
C LEU A 175 13.78 -20.37 3.27
N PHE A 176 14.66 -20.00 2.33
CA PHE A 176 16.10 -20.28 2.44
C PHE A 176 16.77 -19.55 3.61
N TYR A 177 16.41 -18.29 3.88
CA TYR A 177 16.94 -17.54 5.03
C TYR A 177 16.56 -18.19 6.38
N ARG A 178 15.50 -19.01 6.43
CA ARG A 178 14.97 -19.62 7.66
C ARG A 178 15.39 -21.09 7.85
N SER A 179 16.02 -21.72 6.86
CA SER A 179 16.55 -23.09 6.95
C SER A 179 17.93 -23.11 7.58
#